data_AF-A0A7W3J6A2-F1
#
_entry.id   AF-A0A7W3J6A2-F1
#
_cell.length_a   1.000
_cell.length_b   1.000
_cell.length_c   1.000
_cell.angle_alpha   90.00
_cell.angle_beta   90.00
_cell.angle_gamma   90.00
#
_symmetry.space_group_name_H-M   'P 1'
#
loop_
_entity.id
_entity.type
_entity.pdbx_description
1 polymer ?
#
loop_
_entity_poly.entity_id
_entity_poly.type
_entity_poly.pdbx_seq_one_letter_code
_entity_poly.pdbx_strand_id
1 'polypeptide(L)'
;MNLHSVRSRSWARRAAVTTALGLALASAAVAAPAGAGPVTSPVTGSVTAAPASAAVAPGPAATTDGAARAAADPVPLRTVRVSTSAQLAAAFAGAVPGDRIVLADGEYSMVKLADKAGTAEHPIVIEGATLGGAVVTGGQLEVARSHHVVVRGLSWRNAATLKIEASTNVRLTRNDFRLAFVPPADPSSSRHWVSIAGEGSGYNRVDYNAFAGKTVLGNYVTVYGGATQISQHDRIDHNYFSDSPAQPVNGGEAIRLGVSAISDSSSFAVVEHNLFENCDSDPEIVSLKSDDNTVRYNTFRTSAGSVVARRGDRNAIHGNVFLGGGKAGTGGVRLYGDDQRVHDNYFEGLTGSGYTAALQVDGGDVDGSGATSAHWRVHRATIVHNTFVDNVSNVELGANYVYPPADVTLANNVVVGSTGRLFAEHKETDGLTLAGNIAYPQGGATLGIEAQPGQIRVADPLLVRSGGLWRLRQGPAVDAAVGTYPFVVEDLDGQPRDQHPDVGADEVSSAPVLRDPLEPSDVGPLADL
;
A
#
# COMPACT_ATOMS: atom_id res chain seq x y z
N MET A 1 64.92 -62.12 -17.74
CA MET A 1 65.55 -61.13 -16.83
C MET A 1 64.47 -60.10 -16.50
N ASN A 2 63.68 -60.33 -15.44
CA ASN A 2 63.79 -59.67 -14.12
C ASN A 2 63.57 -58.15 -14.19
N LEU A 3 62.73 -57.46 -13.42
CA LEU A 3 61.78 -57.77 -12.34
C LEU A 3 61.03 -56.42 -12.05
N HIS A 4 59.72 -56.48 -11.76
CA HIS A 4 58.94 -55.77 -10.71
C HIS A 4 59.27 -54.29 -10.36
N SER A 5 58.34 -53.35 -10.16
CA SER A 5 57.19 -53.41 -9.25
C SER A 5 56.26 -52.19 -9.42
N VAL A 6 54.98 -52.45 -9.16
CA VAL A 6 53.80 -51.60 -9.07
C VAL A 6 53.83 -50.62 -7.88
N ARG A 7 53.17 -49.46 -8.01
CA ARG A 7 52.19 -48.96 -7.01
C ARG A 7 51.24 -47.90 -7.61
N SER A 8 49.97 -48.29 -7.63
CA SER A 8 48.78 -47.51 -7.97
C SER A 8 48.40 -46.52 -6.87
N ARG A 9 47.82 -45.37 -7.24
CA ARG A 9 46.87 -44.63 -6.38
C ARG A 9 45.71 -44.08 -7.21
N SER A 10 44.54 -44.51 -6.80
CA SER A 10 43.19 -44.27 -7.29
C SER A 10 42.74 -42.82 -7.14
N TRP A 11 42.03 -42.30 -8.15
CA TRP A 11 41.10 -41.18 -8.00
C TRP A 11 39.67 -41.75 -7.97
N ALA A 12 39.05 -41.73 -6.79
CA ALA A 12 37.69 -42.18 -6.59
C ALA A 12 36.71 -41.02 -6.87
N ARG A 13 35.78 -41.26 -7.80
CA ARG A 13 34.53 -40.52 -7.93
C ARG A 13 33.68 -40.75 -6.68
N ARG A 14 33.12 -39.68 -6.11
CA ARG A 14 31.97 -39.78 -5.19
C ARG A 14 30.82 -38.95 -5.74
N ALA A 15 29.76 -39.65 -6.14
CA ALA A 15 28.41 -39.14 -6.15
C ALA A 15 27.97 -38.90 -4.70
N ALA A 16 27.31 -37.78 -4.44
CA ALA A 16 26.59 -37.54 -3.20
C ALA A 16 25.11 -37.44 -3.52
N VAL A 17 24.38 -38.39 -2.94
CA VAL A 17 22.93 -38.54 -2.95
C VAL A 17 22.30 -37.45 -2.10
N THR A 18 21.23 -36.86 -2.63
CA THR A 18 20.29 -35.99 -1.93
C THR A 18 19.49 -36.81 -0.94
N THR A 19 19.61 -36.50 0.36
CA THR A 19 18.73 -37.01 1.40
C THR A 19 18.04 -35.84 2.09
N ALA A 20 16.71 -35.87 2.07
CA ALA A 20 15.84 -34.99 2.82
C ALA A 20 16.04 -35.19 4.33
N LEU A 21 16.13 -34.09 5.08
CA LEU A 21 15.91 -34.08 6.52
C LEU A 21 14.92 -32.95 6.85
N GLY A 22 13.74 -33.34 7.30
CA GLY A 22 12.81 -32.45 7.99
C GLY A 22 13.39 -32.09 9.37
N LEU A 23 13.23 -30.84 9.76
CA LEU A 23 13.52 -30.39 11.12
C LEU A 23 12.22 -29.93 11.77
N ALA A 24 11.77 -30.71 12.75
CA ALA A 24 10.72 -30.36 13.68
C ALA A 24 11.24 -29.27 14.64
N LEU A 25 10.49 -28.17 14.76
CA LEU A 25 10.70 -27.18 15.81
C LEU A 25 9.90 -27.58 17.04
N ALA A 26 10.62 -27.94 18.11
CA ALA A 26 10.06 -28.22 19.41
C ALA A 26 9.60 -26.92 20.10
N SER A 27 8.32 -26.83 20.42
CA SER A 27 7.74 -25.81 21.28
C SER A 27 8.03 -26.13 22.75
N ALA A 28 8.80 -25.27 23.43
CA ALA A 28 8.92 -25.32 24.89
C ALA A 28 7.71 -24.62 25.52
N ALA A 29 6.85 -25.40 26.15
CA ALA A 29 5.72 -24.93 26.95
C ALA A 29 6.24 -24.40 28.32
N VAL A 30 5.87 -23.17 28.66
CA VAL A 30 5.98 -22.66 30.04
C VAL A 30 4.67 -22.96 30.75
N ALA A 31 4.77 -23.68 31.87
CA ALA A 31 3.65 -24.09 32.70
C ALA A 31 3.04 -22.90 33.46
N ALA A 32 1.71 -22.77 33.41
CA ALA A 32 0.93 -21.94 34.31
C ALA A 32 0.35 -22.82 35.45
N PRO A 33 0.29 -22.34 36.70
CA PRO A 33 -0.24 -23.12 37.82
C PRO A 33 -1.78 -23.12 37.81
N ALA A 34 -2.33 -24.27 38.22
CA ALA A 34 -3.74 -24.57 38.29
C ALA A 34 -4.42 -24.02 39.56
N GLY A 35 -5.71 -23.69 39.44
CA GLY A 35 -6.67 -23.87 40.52
C GLY A 35 -7.73 -22.77 40.68
N ALA A 36 -8.95 -23.02 40.21
CA ALA A 36 -10.19 -22.94 41.00
C ALA A 36 -11.40 -23.43 40.16
N GLY A 37 -12.32 -24.15 40.81
CA GLY A 37 -13.34 -25.02 40.22
C GLY A 37 -14.52 -24.34 39.48
N PRO A 38 -15.48 -25.16 38.99
CA PRO A 38 -16.52 -24.72 38.06
C PRO A 38 -17.73 -24.13 38.79
N VAL A 39 -18.33 -23.10 38.19
CA VAL A 39 -19.67 -22.63 38.57
C VAL A 39 -20.62 -22.93 37.42
N THR A 40 -21.67 -23.66 37.74
CA THR A 40 -22.72 -24.15 36.83
C THR A 40 -23.89 -23.17 36.69
N SER A 41 -24.38 -23.07 35.44
CA SER A 41 -25.79 -22.81 35.02
C SER A 41 -26.35 -21.38 35.07
N PRO A 42 -27.46 -21.07 34.34
CA PRO A 42 -28.07 -21.75 33.19
C PRO A 42 -28.36 -20.82 31.98
N VAL A 43 -28.63 -21.48 30.85
CA VAL A 43 -29.32 -20.93 29.68
C VAL A 43 -30.72 -20.44 30.08
N THR A 44 -31.04 -19.19 29.72
CA THR A 44 -32.43 -18.75 29.52
C THR A 44 -32.50 -17.99 28.20
N GLY A 45 -33.40 -18.42 27.32
CA GLY A 45 -33.70 -17.73 26.08
C GLY A 45 -34.51 -16.46 26.32
N SER A 46 -34.26 -15.44 25.53
CA SER A 46 -35.23 -14.41 25.24
C SER A 46 -35.09 -13.99 23.78
N VAL A 47 -36.20 -14.10 23.06
CA VAL A 47 -36.44 -13.56 21.73
C VAL A 47 -36.74 -12.08 21.91
N THR A 48 -36.01 -11.17 21.26
CA THR A 48 -36.54 -9.94 20.62
C THR A 48 -35.43 -9.01 20.11
N ALA A 49 -35.75 -8.40 18.96
CA ALA A 49 -35.22 -7.16 18.37
C ALA A 49 -33.88 -7.22 17.62
N ALA A 50 -33.99 -7.02 16.30
CA ALA A 50 -32.92 -6.68 15.39
C ALA A 50 -32.17 -5.42 15.87
N PRO A 51 -30.83 -5.36 15.78
CA PRO A 51 -30.12 -4.12 16.01
C PRO A 51 -30.31 -3.20 14.80
N ALA A 52 -30.72 -1.97 15.09
CA ALA A 52 -30.85 -0.88 14.14
C ALA A 52 -29.49 -0.59 13.48
N SER A 53 -29.53 -0.37 12.16
CA SER A 53 -28.45 0.23 11.37
C SER A 53 -27.91 1.46 12.07
N ALA A 54 -26.66 1.38 12.54
CA ALA A 54 -25.91 2.55 12.96
C ALA A 54 -25.51 3.31 11.70
N ALA A 55 -26.18 4.43 11.47
CA ALA A 55 -25.85 5.36 10.40
C ALA A 55 -24.38 5.81 10.56
N VAL A 56 -23.53 5.35 9.66
CA VAL A 56 -22.18 5.88 9.46
C VAL A 56 -22.33 7.34 9.04
N ALA A 57 -21.75 8.25 9.82
CA ALA A 57 -21.71 9.67 9.49
C ALA A 57 -21.03 9.86 8.12
N PRO A 58 -21.52 10.77 7.27
CA PRO A 58 -20.87 11.04 5.99
C PRO A 58 -19.43 11.50 6.25
N GLY A 59 -18.48 10.87 5.56
CA GLY A 59 -17.08 11.30 5.55
C GLY A 59 -16.96 12.77 5.12
N PRO A 60 -15.83 13.44 5.42
CA PRO A 60 -15.65 14.84 5.06
C PRO A 60 -15.86 15.01 3.56
N ALA A 61 -16.70 15.98 3.21
CA ALA A 61 -17.06 16.32 1.84
C ALA A 61 -15.80 16.47 0.97
N ALA A 62 -15.88 15.97 -0.25
CA ALA A 62 -14.87 16.13 -1.29
C ALA A 62 -14.42 17.60 -1.35
N THR A 63 -13.19 17.86 -0.89
CA THR A 63 -12.51 19.11 -1.22
C THR A 63 -12.19 19.03 -2.71
N THR A 64 -12.75 19.95 -3.49
CA THR A 64 -12.40 20.14 -4.89
C THR A 64 -10.88 20.21 -5.03
N ASP A 65 -10.28 19.21 -5.69
CA ASP A 65 -8.88 19.18 -6.10
C ASP A 65 -8.65 20.21 -7.21
N GLY A 66 -8.70 21.48 -6.85
CA GLY A 66 -7.91 22.48 -7.56
C GLY A 66 -6.52 22.41 -6.98
N ALA A 67 -5.52 22.07 -7.82
CA ALA A 67 -4.09 22.06 -7.50
C ALA A 67 -3.79 23.04 -6.36
N ALA A 68 -3.70 22.51 -5.13
CA ALA A 68 -3.45 23.32 -3.95
C ALA A 68 -2.00 23.76 -4.08
N ARG A 69 -1.80 24.89 -4.77
CA ARG A 69 -0.54 25.61 -4.86
C ARG A 69 0.07 25.56 -3.47
N ALA A 70 1.20 24.88 -3.33
CA ALA A 70 1.84 24.64 -2.05
C ALA A 70 1.80 25.95 -1.25
N ALA A 71 1.12 25.94 -0.11
CA ALA A 71 1.05 27.11 0.74
C ALA A 71 2.48 27.58 0.98
N ALA A 72 2.75 28.87 0.73
CA ALA A 72 4.09 29.41 0.90
C ALA A 72 4.59 29.07 2.31
N ASP A 73 5.82 28.55 2.41
CA ASP A 73 6.36 28.16 3.72
C ASP A 73 6.28 29.34 4.69
N PRO A 74 5.94 29.10 5.97
CA PRO A 74 5.99 30.15 6.96
C PRO A 74 7.37 30.81 7.00
N VAL A 75 7.36 32.15 7.06
CA VAL A 75 8.58 32.96 7.17
C VAL A 75 9.26 32.62 8.50
N PRO A 76 10.56 32.29 8.51
CA PRO A 76 11.25 31.93 9.73
C PRO A 76 11.39 33.14 10.65
N LEU A 77 11.24 32.92 11.97
CA LEU A 77 11.54 33.94 12.98
C LEU A 77 13.06 34.05 13.21
N ARG A 78 13.78 32.94 13.04
CA ARG A 78 15.23 32.87 13.19
C ARG A 78 15.82 31.85 12.22
N THR A 79 16.87 32.24 11.51
CA THR A 79 17.66 31.31 10.68
C THR A 79 18.95 30.93 11.40
N VAL A 80 19.15 29.63 11.62
CA VAL A 80 20.35 29.05 12.20
C VAL A 80 21.12 28.32 11.11
N ARG A 81 22.25 28.86 10.69
CA ARG A 81 23.11 28.21 9.68
C ARG A 81 24.09 27.27 10.36
N VAL A 82 24.19 26.04 9.87
CA VAL A 82 25.12 25.03 10.35
C VAL A 82 25.94 24.48 9.18
N SER A 83 27.21 24.16 9.42
CA SER A 83 28.12 23.56 8.43
C SER A 83 28.86 22.34 8.96
N THR A 84 28.50 21.88 10.18
CA THR A 84 29.11 20.71 10.83
C THR A 84 28.07 19.95 11.64
N SER A 85 28.32 18.66 11.89
CA SER A 85 27.46 17.82 12.74
C SER A 85 27.36 18.33 14.18
N ALA A 86 28.43 18.92 14.72
CA ALA A 86 28.43 19.49 16.07
C ALA A 86 27.52 20.72 16.17
N GLN A 87 27.54 21.60 15.16
CA GLN A 87 26.62 22.74 15.06
C GLN A 87 25.17 22.28 14.85
N LEU A 88 24.95 21.25 14.04
CA LEU A 88 23.61 20.66 13.86
C LEU A 88 23.06 20.14 15.19
N ALA A 89 23.86 19.40 15.95
CA ALA A 89 23.45 18.89 17.25
C ALA A 89 23.13 20.02 18.25
N ALA A 90 23.94 21.08 18.28
CA ALA A 90 23.68 22.26 19.09
C ALA A 90 22.40 23.00 18.65
N ALA A 91 22.16 23.10 17.33
CA ALA A 91 20.96 23.70 16.77
C ALA A 91 19.70 22.90 17.13
N PHE A 92 19.74 21.57 17.06
CA PHE A 92 18.62 20.71 17.47
C PHE A 92 18.32 20.87 18.97
N ALA A 93 19.35 20.87 19.82
CA ALA A 93 19.17 21.09 21.26
C ALA A 93 18.51 22.44 21.56
N GLY A 94 18.96 23.51 20.89
CA GLY A 94 18.47 24.88 21.06
C GLY A 94 17.28 25.28 20.20
N ALA A 95 16.68 24.35 19.44
CA ALA A 95 15.59 24.66 18.52
C ALA A 95 14.33 25.10 19.27
N VAL A 96 13.70 26.18 18.80
CA VAL A 96 12.45 26.77 19.28
C VAL A 96 11.50 27.04 18.10
N PRO A 97 10.20 27.26 18.32
CA PRO A 97 9.24 27.50 17.24
C PRO A 97 9.65 28.66 16.32
N GLY A 98 9.52 28.46 15.01
CA GLY A 98 9.90 29.44 13.98
C GLY A 98 11.38 29.40 13.59
N ASP A 99 12.17 28.50 14.16
CA ASP A 99 13.53 28.26 13.72
C ASP A 99 13.59 27.58 12.35
N ARG A 100 14.53 28.06 11.53
CA ARG A 100 14.94 27.42 10.28
C ARG A 100 16.42 27.10 10.35
N ILE A 101 16.72 25.83 10.53
CA ILE A 101 18.07 25.27 10.61
C ILE A 101 18.50 24.92 9.19
N VAL A 102 19.43 25.69 8.64
CA VAL A 102 19.90 25.56 7.24
C VAL A 102 21.28 24.92 7.25
N LEU A 103 21.36 23.70 6.72
CA LEU A 103 22.57 22.90 6.59
C LEU A 103 23.29 23.29 5.31
N ALA A 104 24.51 23.83 5.42
CA ALA A 104 25.38 24.02 4.26
C ALA A 104 25.69 22.68 3.59
N ASP A 105 26.05 22.70 2.30
CA ASP A 105 26.44 21.51 1.57
C ASP A 105 27.60 20.78 2.28
N GLY A 106 27.50 19.47 2.43
CA GLY A 106 28.46 18.67 3.16
C GLY A 106 27.84 17.47 3.86
N GLU A 107 28.67 16.76 4.63
CA GLU A 107 28.28 15.54 5.32
C GLU A 107 27.86 15.78 6.78
N TYR A 108 26.79 15.11 7.18
CA TYR A 108 26.21 15.22 8.51
C TYR A 108 25.96 13.85 9.15
N SER A 109 26.27 13.78 10.45
CA SER A 109 25.77 12.75 11.34
C SER A 109 24.53 13.28 12.06
N MET A 110 23.40 12.60 11.87
CA MET A 110 22.12 12.99 12.47
C MET A 110 22.07 12.64 13.96
N VAL A 111 21.38 13.49 14.72
CA VAL A 111 21.07 13.26 16.14
C VAL A 111 19.57 13.34 16.37
N LYS A 112 19.13 12.90 17.55
CA LYS A 112 17.74 12.97 17.99
C LYS A 112 17.27 14.43 18.12
N LEU A 113 16.09 14.73 17.60
CA LEU A 113 15.33 15.95 17.86
C LEU A 113 14.16 15.58 18.76
N ALA A 114 14.17 16.05 20.01
CA ALA A 114 13.16 15.67 20.99
C ALA A 114 12.53 16.87 21.68
N ASP A 115 11.27 16.69 22.09
CA ASP A 115 10.54 17.62 22.96
C ASP A 115 10.43 19.02 22.34
N LYS A 116 10.15 19.08 21.04
CA LYS A 116 10.03 20.32 20.25
C LYS A 116 8.59 20.65 19.93
N ALA A 117 8.14 21.81 20.38
CA ALA A 117 6.74 22.24 20.24
C ALA A 117 6.60 23.35 19.18
N GLY A 118 6.93 23.06 17.91
CA GLY A 118 6.61 23.96 16.80
C GLY A 118 5.10 24.21 16.70
N THR A 119 4.70 25.18 15.88
CA THR A 119 3.29 25.50 15.60
C THR A 119 3.03 25.54 14.09
N ALA A 120 1.76 25.57 13.67
CA ALA A 120 1.42 25.68 12.25
C ALA A 120 1.98 26.97 11.62
N GLU A 121 1.92 28.08 12.36
CA GLU A 121 2.42 29.39 11.94
C GLU A 121 3.95 29.49 12.05
N HIS A 122 4.54 28.79 13.01
CA HIS A 122 5.97 28.82 13.31
C HIS A 122 6.52 27.40 13.50
N PRO A 123 6.62 26.60 12.43
CA PRO A 123 7.22 25.27 12.48
C PRO A 123 8.73 25.37 12.73
N ILE A 124 9.33 24.26 13.16
CA ILE A 124 10.78 24.10 13.14
C ILE A 124 11.16 23.44 11.82
N VAL A 125 11.92 24.16 10.98
CA VAL A 125 12.33 23.69 9.66
C VAL A 125 13.80 23.29 9.67
N ILE A 126 14.11 22.10 9.19
CA ILE A 126 15.46 21.57 8.98
C ILE A 126 15.62 21.36 7.48
N GLU A 127 16.53 22.10 6.85
CA GLU A 127 16.68 22.08 5.39
C GLU A 127 18.13 22.15 4.91
N GLY A 128 18.41 21.55 3.76
CA GLY A 128 19.65 21.80 3.02
C GLY A 128 19.66 23.20 2.41
N ALA A 129 20.82 23.86 2.41
CA ALA A 129 21.02 25.13 1.72
C ALA A 129 20.81 25.01 0.20
N THR A 130 21.16 23.85 -0.35
CA THR A 130 20.80 23.41 -1.68
C THR A 130 20.08 22.07 -1.59
N LEU A 131 19.17 21.79 -2.54
CA LEU A 131 18.44 20.53 -2.57
C LEU A 131 19.41 19.36 -2.74
N GLY A 132 19.46 18.48 -1.75
CA GLY A 132 20.32 17.29 -1.74
C GLY A 132 21.78 17.55 -1.38
N GLY A 133 22.20 18.81 -1.20
CA GLY A 133 23.59 19.18 -0.89
C GLY A 133 24.05 18.81 0.52
N ALA A 134 23.12 18.74 1.48
CA ALA A 134 23.37 18.20 2.81
C ALA A 134 23.14 16.68 2.82
N VAL A 135 24.23 15.93 2.96
CA VAL A 135 24.25 14.47 2.85
C VAL A 135 24.38 13.84 4.25
N VAL A 136 23.40 13.02 4.62
CA VAL A 136 23.42 12.26 5.88
C VAL A 136 24.22 10.97 5.68
N THR A 137 25.42 10.92 6.25
CA THR A 137 26.33 9.78 6.16
C THR A 137 26.43 9.00 7.47
N GLY A 138 25.97 9.58 8.59
CA GLY A 138 26.01 8.95 9.91
C GLY A 138 24.81 9.27 10.80
N GLY A 139 24.77 8.60 11.96
CA GLY A 139 23.77 8.85 12.99
C GLY A 139 22.35 8.39 12.61
N GLN A 140 21.38 8.76 13.44
CA GLN A 140 19.96 8.46 13.26
C GLN A 140 19.16 9.70 13.61
N LEU A 141 18.30 10.14 12.68
CA LEU A 141 17.27 11.11 13.01
C LEU A 141 16.10 10.37 13.68
N GLU A 142 15.85 10.71 14.93
CA GLU A 142 14.60 10.40 15.63
C GLU A 142 13.94 11.72 16.01
N VAL A 143 12.77 12.01 15.44
CA VAL A 143 11.91 13.12 15.85
C VAL A 143 10.94 12.56 16.90
N ALA A 144 11.13 12.94 18.17
CA ALA A 144 10.41 12.34 19.28
C ALA A 144 9.63 13.37 20.10
N ARG A 145 8.38 13.07 20.47
CA ARG A 145 7.51 13.96 21.28
C ARG A 145 7.53 15.40 20.77
N SER A 146 7.41 15.56 19.46
CA SER A 146 7.58 16.83 18.79
C SER A 146 6.39 17.14 17.87
N HIS A 147 6.19 18.43 17.61
CA HIS A 147 5.07 18.94 16.85
C HIS A 147 5.55 19.95 15.79
N HIS A 148 4.94 19.93 14.61
CA HIS A 148 5.21 20.88 13.52
C HIS A 148 6.71 21.00 13.17
N VAL A 149 7.30 19.87 12.81
CA VAL A 149 8.70 19.78 12.36
C VAL A 149 8.72 19.47 10.86
N VAL A 150 9.50 20.21 10.09
CA VAL A 150 9.70 19.94 8.66
C VAL A 150 11.15 19.55 8.43
N VAL A 151 11.38 18.42 7.76
CA VAL A 151 12.71 17.96 7.33
C VAL A 151 12.71 17.87 5.82
N ARG A 152 13.56 18.66 5.17
CA ARG A 152 13.52 18.75 3.71
C ARG A 152 14.84 18.91 2.99
N GLY A 153 14.86 18.42 1.75
CA GLY A 153 15.96 18.65 0.84
C GLY A 153 17.27 17.98 1.23
N LEU A 154 17.20 16.88 2.00
CA LEU A 154 18.39 16.15 2.45
C LEU A 154 18.59 14.86 1.63
N SER A 155 19.85 14.47 1.47
CA SER A 155 20.24 13.19 0.86
C SER A 155 20.59 12.18 1.95
N TRP A 156 19.87 11.06 2.05
CA TRP A 156 20.09 10.04 3.08
C TRP A 156 20.91 8.87 2.53
N ARG A 157 22.11 8.67 3.06
CA ARG A 157 23.08 7.65 2.62
C ARG A 157 23.64 6.79 3.77
N ASN A 158 23.17 7.03 4.98
CA ASN A 158 23.51 6.24 6.16
C ASN A 158 22.78 4.89 6.16
N ALA A 159 23.01 4.10 7.22
CA ALA A 159 22.43 2.78 7.43
C ALA A 159 21.48 2.77 8.65
N ALA A 160 20.72 3.84 8.88
CA ALA A 160 19.82 3.94 10.03
C ALA A 160 18.43 4.42 9.62
N THR A 161 17.41 3.75 10.16
CA THR A 161 16.01 4.13 10.03
C THR A 161 15.79 5.55 10.55
N LEU A 162 15.12 6.40 9.78
CA LEU A 162 14.56 7.66 10.25
C LEU A 162 13.28 7.36 11.03
N LYS A 163 13.16 7.91 12.24
CA LYS A 163 12.03 7.65 13.13
C LYS A 163 11.23 8.91 13.45
N ILE A 164 9.92 8.79 13.43
CA ILE A 164 8.96 9.73 14.00
C ILE A 164 8.28 8.98 15.16
N GLU A 165 8.47 9.45 16.39
CA GLU A 165 8.05 8.74 17.61
C GLU A 165 7.17 9.65 18.47
N ALA A 166 5.92 9.24 18.72
CA ALA A 166 4.93 9.97 19.52
C ALA A 166 4.88 11.46 19.15
N SER A 167 4.84 11.75 17.85
CA SER A 167 4.95 13.10 17.29
C SER A 167 3.81 13.37 16.31
N THR A 168 3.45 14.63 16.14
CA THR A 168 2.38 15.04 15.21
C THR A 168 2.80 16.16 14.30
N ASN A 169 2.17 16.27 13.12
CA ASN A 169 2.48 17.32 12.15
C ASN A 169 3.97 17.34 11.75
N VAL A 170 4.64 16.19 11.71
CA VAL A 170 6.00 16.06 11.19
C VAL A 170 5.92 15.85 9.67
N ARG A 171 6.64 16.66 8.90
CA ARG A 171 6.69 16.57 7.44
C ARG A 171 8.09 16.21 6.95
N LEU A 172 8.22 15.09 6.25
CA LEU A 172 9.42 14.71 5.51
C LEU A 172 9.16 15.02 4.04
N THR A 173 9.83 16.05 3.49
CA THR A 173 9.55 16.49 2.12
C THR A 173 10.78 16.72 1.26
N ARG A 174 10.73 16.37 -0.03
CA ARG A 174 11.84 16.61 -0.97
C ARG A 174 13.17 15.99 -0.57
N ASN A 175 13.15 14.84 0.09
CA ASN A 175 14.36 14.11 0.45
C ASN A 175 14.69 13.01 -0.55
N ASP A 176 15.96 12.70 -0.71
CA ASP A 176 16.45 11.58 -1.53
C ASP A 176 16.98 10.47 -0.62
N PHE A 177 16.21 9.40 -0.45
CA PHE A 177 16.58 8.24 0.36
C PHE A 177 17.24 7.17 -0.50
N ARG A 178 18.48 6.82 -0.14
CA ARG A 178 19.24 5.66 -0.65
C ARG A 178 20.07 5.07 0.49
N LEU A 179 19.39 4.54 1.50
CA LEU A 179 20.05 4.03 2.70
C LEU A 179 20.85 2.78 2.36
N ALA A 180 22.13 2.78 2.71
CA ALA A 180 23.04 1.69 2.40
C ALA A 180 23.15 0.73 3.59
N PHE A 181 22.37 -0.36 3.55
CA PHE A 181 22.52 -1.46 4.50
C PHE A 181 23.35 -2.57 3.84
N VAL A 182 24.52 -2.89 4.38
CA VAL A 182 25.40 -3.93 3.83
C VAL A 182 24.92 -5.33 4.27
N PRO A 183 24.55 -6.24 3.34
CA PRO A 183 24.30 -7.64 3.68
C PRO A 183 25.60 -8.39 4.03
N PRO A 184 25.54 -9.50 4.78
CA PRO A 184 24.35 -10.07 5.40
C PRO A 184 24.11 -9.41 6.76
N ALA A 185 23.12 -8.52 6.82
CA ALA A 185 22.46 -8.24 8.08
C ALA A 185 21.67 -9.52 8.46
N ASP A 186 21.48 -9.75 9.77
CA ASP A 186 20.64 -10.83 10.26
C ASP A 186 19.31 -10.87 9.48
N PRO A 187 18.90 -11.99 8.87
CA PRO A 187 17.66 -12.08 8.11
C PRO A 187 16.40 -11.80 8.95
N SER A 188 16.50 -11.80 10.29
CA SER A 188 15.44 -11.32 11.19
C SER A 188 15.47 -9.80 11.46
N SER A 189 16.54 -9.11 11.03
CA SER A 189 16.73 -7.67 11.23
C SER A 189 16.14 -6.85 10.07
N SER A 190 14.81 -6.76 10.01
CA SER A 190 14.11 -5.82 9.12
C SER A 190 14.65 -4.39 9.28
N ARG A 191 14.96 -3.73 8.17
CA ARG A 191 15.47 -2.35 8.12
C ARG A 191 14.50 -1.47 7.36
N HIS A 192 13.56 -0.89 8.10
CA HIS A 192 12.67 0.14 7.58
C HIS A 192 13.47 1.43 7.31
N TRP A 193 13.14 2.18 6.25
CA TRP A 193 13.81 3.46 5.99
C TRP A 193 13.19 4.60 6.78
N VAL A 194 11.86 4.71 6.75
CA VAL A 194 11.08 5.63 7.57
C VAL A 194 10.11 4.83 8.44
N SER A 195 10.10 5.10 9.74
CA SER A 195 9.17 4.51 10.71
C SER A 195 8.41 5.60 11.45
N ILE A 196 7.07 5.52 11.42
CA ILE A 196 6.16 6.37 12.19
C ILE A 196 5.55 5.52 13.29
N ALA A 197 5.73 5.90 14.56
CA ALA A 197 5.33 5.10 15.71
C ALA A 197 5.10 5.97 16.96
N GLY A 198 4.75 5.32 18.06
CA GLY A 198 4.55 5.94 19.37
C GLY A 198 3.10 6.37 19.62
N GLU A 199 2.73 6.35 20.89
CA GLU A 199 1.40 6.71 21.37
C GLU A 199 1.04 8.14 20.95
N GLY A 200 -0.18 8.34 20.44
CA GLY A 200 -0.67 9.65 20.01
C GLY A 200 0.02 10.23 18.76
N SER A 201 0.81 9.44 18.02
CA SER A 201 1.34 9.85 16.72
C SER A 201 0.23 10.05 15.69
N GLY A 202 0.39 11.05 14.82
CA GLY A 202 -0.56 11.28 13.73
C GLY A 202 -0.37 12.61 13.00
N TYR A 203 -1.14 12.81 11.93
CA TYR A 203 -1.07 13.99 11.07
C TYR A 203 0.33 14.24 10.49
N ASN A 204 1.15 13.19 10.36
CA ASN A 204 2.47 13.31 9.74
C ASN A 204 2.33 13.23 8.22
N ARG A 205 3.28 13.81 7.49
CA ARG A 205 3.29 13.80 6.04
C ARG A 205 4.64 13.36 5.49
N VAL A 206 4.62 12.40 4.59
CA VAL A 206 5.80 11.96 3.83
C VAL A 206 5.51 12.27 2.38
N ASP A 207 6.11 13.34 1.84
CA ASP A 207 5.76 13.83 0.52
C ASP A 207 6.90 14.26 -0.39
N TYR A 208 6.74 14.15 -1.71
CA TYR A 208 7.77 14.56 -2.68
C TYR A 208 9.16 13.96 -2.40
N ASN A 209 9.26 12.77 -1.81
CA ASN A 209 10.55 12.13 -1.57
C ASN A 209 10.85 11.10 -2.66
N ALA A 210 12.13 10.81 -2.87
CA ALA A 210 12.57 9.65 -3.66
C ALA A 210 13.06 8.55 -2.72
N PHE A 211 12.60 7.33 -2.93
CA PHE A 211 12.98 6.12 -2.21
C PHE A 211 13.45 5.09 -3.24
N ALA A 212 14.75 4.86 -3.37
CA ALA A 212 15.28 4.08 -4.49
C ALA A 212 16.36 3.06 -4.11
N GLY A 213 16.27 1.84 -4.64
CA GLY A 213 17.35 0.87 -4.58
C GLY A 213 17.43 0.08 -3.26
N LYS A 214 16.30 -0.15 -2.58
CA LYS A 214 16.30 -0.94 -1.34
C LYS A 214 16.47 -2.42 -1.61
N THR A 215 17.62 -2.96 -1.19
CA THR A 215 18.03 -4.36 -1.41
C THR A 215 18.03 -5.22 -0.15
N VAL A 216 17.68 -4.65 1.00
CA VAL A 216 17.56 -5.35 2.29
C VAL A 216 16.11 -5.46 2.73
N LEU A 217 15.79 -6.41 3.61
CA LEU A 217 14.44 -6.59 4.17
C LEU A 217 13.92 -5.34 4.91
N GLY A 218 12.60 -5.16 4.96
CA GLY A 218 11.91 -4.05 5.60
C GLY A 218 11.30 -3.07 4.60
N ASN A 219 10.52 -2.11 5.09
CA ASN A 219 9.72 -1.22 4.25
C ASN A 219 10.45 0.08 3.87
N TYR A 220 10.02 0.75 2.81
CA TYR A 220 10.38 2.15 2.61
C TYR A 220 9.73 3.00 3.71
N VAL A 221 8.41 2.88 3.87
CA VAL A 221 7.66 3.55 4.93
C VAL A 221 6.85 2.52 5.72
N THR A 222 7.02 2.50 7.03
CA THR A 222 6.17 1.72 7.94
C THR A 222 5.47 2.65 8.92
N VAL A 223 4.17 2.46 9.06
CA VAL A 223 3.33 3.15 10.04
C VAL A 223 2.91 2.13 11.08
N TYR A 224 3.33 2.35 12.32
CA TYR A 224 2.86 1.67 13.52
C TYR A 224 2.03 2.67 14.31
N GLY A 225 2.16 2.70 15.63
CA GLY A 225 1.60 3.70 16.52
C GLY A 225 1.98 3.36 17.94
N GLY A 226 1.04 3.48 18.86
CA GLY A 226 1.13 2.98 20.22
C GLY A 226 0.90 1.47 20.33
N ALA A 227 0.62 1.01 21.55
CA ALA A 227 0.42 -0.42 21.83
C ALA A 227 -0.90 -0.96 21.27
N THR A 228 -1.93 -0.11 21.19
CA THR A 228 -3.30 -0.50 20.82
C THR A 228 -3.87 0.30 19.66
N GLN A 229 -3.18 1.36 19.24
CA GLN A 229 -3.66 2.33 18.27
C GLN A 229 -2.54 2.67 17.29
N ILE A 230 -2.79 2.45 16.00
CA ILE A 230 -1.92 2.93 14.92
C ILE A 230 -1.91 4.47 14.87
N SER A 231 -0.83 5.06 14.36
CA SER A 231 -0.73 6.49 14.04
C SER A 231 -1.86 6.91 13.10
N GLN A 232 -2.45 8.08 13.36
CA GLN A 232 -3.71 8.48 12.72
C GLN A 232 -3.53 9.65 11.76
N HIS A 233 -4.30 9.67 10.66
CA HIS A 233 -4.32 10.76 9.67
C HIS A 233 -2.97 11.08 9.04
N ASP A 234 -2.07 10.10 8.98
CA ASP A 234 -0.81 10.26 8.26
C ASP A 234 -1.08 10.28 6.74
N ARG A 235 -0.33 11.11 6.01
CA ARG A 235 -0.44 11.25 4.55
C ARG A 235 0.89 10.91 3.88
N ILE A 236 0.84 10.01 2.91
CA ILE A 236 2.00 9.60 2.10
C ILE A 236 1.67 9.94 0.66
N ASP A 237 2.27 11.02 0.13
CA ASP A 237 1.86 11.56 -1.17
C ASP A 237 2.97 12.11 -2.07
N HIS A 238 2.82 12.02 -3.40
CA HIS A 238 3.81 12.53 -4.36
C HIS A 238 5.22 11.93 -4.22
N ASN A 239 5.36 10.76 -3.59
CA ASN A 239 6.66 10.10 -3.48
C ASN A 239 6.95 9.23 -4.70
N TYR A 240 8.23 9.12 -5.02
CA TYR A 240 8.73 8.17 -6.00
C TYR A 240 9.37 6.97 -5.28
N PHE A 241 8.70 5.82 -5.32
CA PHE A 241 9.23 4.55 -4.83
C PHE A 241 9.73 3.74 -6.01
N SER A 242 11.05 3.51 -6.09
CA SER A 242 11.65 2.81 -7.23
C SER A 242 12.59 1.68 -6.83
N ASP A 243 12.67 0.67 -7.68
CA ASP A 243 13.75 -0.33 -7.73
C ASP A 243 14.00 -1.03 -6.39
N SER A 244 13.01 -1.80 -5.93
CA SER A 244 13.18 -2.71 -4.80
C SER A 244 13.11 -4.15 -5.30
N PRO A 245 14.24 -4.81 -5.58
CA PRO A 245 14.24 -6.15 -6.19
C PRO A 245 13.64 -7.20 -5.26
N ALA A 246 13.06 -8.24 -5.87
CA ALA A 246 12.47 -9.38 -5.19
C ALA A 246 13.35 -9.96 -4.10
N GLN A 247 12.76 -10.15 -2.92
CA GLN A 247 13.43 -10.73 -1.76
C GLN A 247 12.99 -12.19 -1.57
N PRO A 248 13.88 -13.07 -1.06
CA PRO A 248 13.55 -14.47 -0.84
C PRO A 248 12.64 -14.69 0.38
N VAL A 249 12.37 -13.65 1.17
CA VAL A 249 11.61 -13.70 2.42
C VAL A 249 10.61 -12.55 2.49
N ASN A 250 9.46 -12.81 3.12
CA ASN A 250 8.39 -11.84 3.38
C ASN A 250 8.85 -10.69 4.28
N GLY A 251 8.30 -9.49 4.05
CA GLY A 251 8.53 -8.28 4.86
C GLY A 251 9.23 -7.15 4.10
N GLY A 252 9.10 -7.14 2.78
CA GLY A 252 9.72 -6.17 1.87
C GLY A 252 8.76 -5.12 1.30
N GLU A 253 7.59 -4.94 1.92
CA GLU A 253 6.53 -4.08 1.37
C GLU A 253 7.04 -2.64 1.16
N ALA A 254 6.63 -1.93 0.11
CA ALA A 254 7.04 -0.52 -0.05
C ALA A 254 6.45 0.33 1.09
N ILE A 255 5.14 0.20 1.31
CA ILE A 255 4.41 0.83 2.41
C ILE A 255 3.71 -0.24 3.24
N ARG A 256 3.79 -0.11 4.57
CA ARG A 256 2.97 -0.90 5.48
C ARG A 256 2.25 -0.01 6.49
N LEU A 257 0.93 -0.13 6.57
CA LEU A 257 0.07 0.61 7.48
C LEU A 257 -0.45 -0.31 8.58
N GLY A 258 0.35 -0.48 9.63
CA GLY A 258 0.02 -1.26 10.82
C GLY A 258 0.67 -2.64 10.84
N VAL A 259 0.21 -3.44 11.79
CA VAL A 259 0.58 -4.85 11.97
C VAL A 259 -0.61 -5.60 12.55
N SER A 260 -0.60 -6.93 12.43
CA SER A 260 -1.68 -7.79 12.95
C SER A 260 -2.06 -7.51 14.42
N ALA A 261 -1.13 -7.10 15.28
CA ALA A 261 -1.44 -6.83 16.69
C ALA A 261 -2.34 -5.60 16.92
N ILE A 262 -2.39 -4.67 15.96
CA ILE A 262 -3.14 -3.40 16.05
C ILE A 262 -4.06 -3.22 14.84
N SER A 263 -4.37 -4.31 14.11
CA SER A 263 -5.08 -4.22 12.83
C SER A 263 -6.51 -3.75 12.92
N ASP A 264 -7.13 -3.88 14.10
CA ASP A 264 -8.53 -3.50 14.33
C ASP A 264 -8.63 -2.03 14.82
N SER A 265 -7.56 -1.25 14.64
CA SER A 265 -7.51 0.18 14.97
C SER A 265 -7.50 1.02 13.70
N SER A 266 -8.28 2.11 13.70
CA SER A 266 -8.41 3.00 12.56
C SER A 266 -7.21 3.93 12.43
N SER A 267 -6.57 3.91 11.25
CA SER A 267 -5.50 4.85 10.92
C SER A 267 -6.02 6.10 10.25
N PHE A 268 -7.05 6.00 9.41
CA PHE A 268 -7.46 7.13 8.54
C PHE A 268 -6.31 7.67 7.69
N ALA A 269 -5.29 6.85 7.42
CA ALA A 269 -4.14 7.26 6.63
C ALA A 269 -4.51 7.33 5.15
N VAL A 270 -3.87 8.24 4.43
CA VAL A 270 -4.06 8.46 3.01
C VAL A 270 -2.76 8.22 2.26
N VAL A 271 -2.77 7.26 1.34
CA VAL A 271 -1.67 6.99 0.40
C VAL A 271 -2.14 7.43 -0.99
N GLU A 272 -1.62 8.54 -1.49
CA GLU A 272 -2.11 9.11 -2.74
C GLU A 272 -1.08 9.78 -3.62
N HIS A 273 -1.32 9.82 -4.93
CA HIS A 273 -0.41 10.47 -5.88
C HIS A 273 1.05 9.97 -5.81
N ASN A 274 1.29 8.71 -5.42
CA ASN A 274 2.63 8.13 -5.43
C ASN A 274 2.87 7.30 -6.69
N LEU A 275 4.11 7.31 -7.17
CA LEU A 275 4.57 6.41 -8.23
C LEU A 275 5.37 5.26 -7.62
N PHE A 276 4.94 4.04 -7.91
CA PHE A 276 5.65 2.80 -7.60
C PHE A 276 6.17 2.20 -8.90
N GLU A 277 7.49 2.21 -9.11
CA GLU A 277 8.13 1.64 -10.30
C GLU A 277 9.11 0.54 -9.92
N ASN A 278 8.94 -0.67 -10.45
CA ASN A 278 9.79 -1.82 -10.12
C ASN A 278 9.91 -2.10 -8.60
N CYS A 279 8.81 -1.92 -7.87
CA CYS A 279 8.70 -2.33 -6.47
C CYS A 279 8.33 -3.83 -6.42
N ASP A 280 9.35 -4.68 -6.45
CA ASP A 280 9.20 -6.14 -6.60
C ASP A 280 9.53 -6.93 -5.34
N SER A 281 9.90 -6.24 -4.25
CA SER A 281 10.51 -6.86 -3.07
C SER A 281 9.57 -7.83 -2.34
N ASP A 282 8.27 -7.64 -2.44
CA ASP A 282 7.25 -8.38 -1.72
C ASP A 282 5.96 -8.44 -2.55
N PRO A 283 5.20 -9.55 -2.53
CA PRO A 283 3.88 -9.59 -3.17
C PRO A 283 2.91 -8.50 -2.65
N GLU A 284 3.16 -7.89 -1.50
CA GLU A 284 2.43 -6.72 -1.00
C GLU A 284 3.24 -5.44 -1.26
N ILE A 285 2.91 -4.67 -2.29
CA ILE A 285 3.54 -3.35 -2.54
C ILE A 285 3.09 -2.38 -1.45
N VAL A 286 1.78 -2.29 -1.25
CA VAL A 286 1.15 -1.55 -0.14
C VAL A 286 0.37 -2.53 0.70
N SER A 287 0.73 -2.67 1.98
CA SER A 287 0.10 -3.61 2.90
C SER A 287 -0.69 -2.87 3.97
N LEU A 288 -2.01 -2.86 3.83
CA LEU A 288 -2.94 -2.31 4.82
C LEU A 288 -3.17 -3.36 5.91
N LYS A 289 -2.81 -3.01 7.14
CA LYS A 289 -2.93 -3.84 8.34
C LYS A 289 -3.53 -2.99 9.47
N SER A 290 -4.55 -2.22 9.12
CA SER A 290 -5.33 -1.28 9.95
C SER A 290 -6.64 -0.93 9.26
N ASP A 291 -7.55 -0.29 9.99
CA ASP A 291 -8.88 0.09 9.48
C ASP A 291 -8.90 1.49 8.85
N ASP A 292 -9.92 1.72 8.02
CA ASP A 292 -10.36 3.03 7.53
C ASP A 292 -9.29 3.80 6.73
N ASN A 293 -8.39 3.11 6.04
CA ASN A 293 -7.37 3.73 5.18
C ASN A 293 -7.92 4.09 3.79
N THR A 294 -7.27 5.05 3.13
CA THR A 294 -7.52 5.39 1.73
C THR A 294 -6.26 5.23 0.87
N VAL A 295 -6.34 4.48 -0.21
CA VAL A 295 -5.29 4.35 -1.24
C VAL A 295 -5.84 4.83 -2.57
N ARG A 296 -5.41 6.00 -3.05
CA ARG A 296 -6.00 6.61 -4.25
C ARG A 296 -5.05 7.34 -5.17
N TYR A 297 -5.36 7.40 -6.46
CA TYR A 297 -4.61 8.20 -7.45
C TYR A 297 -3.12 7.85 -7.53
N ASN A 298 -2.73 6.64 -7.12
CA ASN A 298 -1.36 6.16 -7.27
C ASN A 298 -1.17 5.47 -8.62
N THR A 299 0.06 5.46 -9.12
CA THR A 299 0.44 4.69 -10.30
C THR A 299 1.42 3.59 -9.94
N PHE A 300 1.09 2.35 -10.29
CA PHE A 300 1.92 1.17 -10.12
C PHE A 300 2.40 0.72 -11.50
N ARG A 301 3.68 0.94 -11.79
CA ARG A 301 4.30 0.63 -13.07
C ARG A 301 5.28 -0.52 -12.90
N THR A 302 5.07 -1.58 -13.68
CA THR A 302 5.96 -2.75 -13.75
C THR A 302 6.42 -3.24 -12.36
N SER A 303 5.53 -3.22 -11.38
CA SER A 303 5.83 -3.59 -9.99
C SER A 303 5.21 -4.94 -9.67
N ALA A 304 6.03 -5.93 -9.30
CA ALA A 304 5.58 -7.29 -9.02
C ALA A 304 4.99 -7.39 -7.61
N GLY A 305 3.68 -7.21 -7.51
CA GLY A 305 2.90 -7.31 -6.27
C GLY A 305 1.56 -6.59 -6.40
N SER A 306 0.88 -6.37 -5.27
CA SER A 306 -0.45 -5.76 -5.22
C SER A 306 -0.58 -4.73 -4.09
N VAL A 307 -1.60 -3.88 -4.17
CA VAL A 307 -2.19 -3.22 -2.99
C VAL A 307 -3.02 -4.25 -2.25
N VAL A 308 -2.72 -4.49 -0.98
CA VAL A 308 -3.34 -5.56 -0.20
C VAL A 308 -4.03 -5.00 1.03
N ALA A 309 -5.35 -5.14 1.10
CA ALA A 309 -6.10 -5.06 2.35
C ALA A 309 -5.80 -6.33 3.17
N ARG A 310 -4.60 -6.39 3.75
CA ARG A 310 -4.04 -7.61 4.33
C ARG A 310 -4.71 -7.97 5.64
N ARG A 311 -5.04 -6.95 6.45
CA ARG A 311 -5.92 -6.98 7.63
C ARG A 311 -6.52 -5.60 7.86
N GLY A 312 -7.51 -5.54 8.74
CA GLY A 312 -8.32 -4.35 8.97
C GLY A 312 -9.40 -4.19 7.91
N ASP A 313 -10.36 -3.33 8.21
CA ASP A 313 -11.66 -3.26 7.56
C ASP A 313 -11.95 -1.83 7.07
N ARG A 314 -12.97 -1.69 6.21
CA ARG A 314 -13.49 -0.40 5.73
C ARG A 314 -12.47 0.47 4.99
N ASN A 315 -11.48 -0.14 4.33
CA ASN A 315 -10.53 0.61 3.52
C ASN A 315 -11.13 0.97 2.16
N ALA A 316 -10.73 2.11 1.61
CA ALA A 316 -11.08 2.55 0.26
C ALA A 316 -9.84 2.50 -0.65
N ILE A 317 -9.92 1.77 -1.75
CA ILE A 317 -8.85 1.63 -2.75
C ILE A 317 -9.43 2.08 -4.10
N HIS A 318 -9.11 3.30 -4.55
CA HIS A 318 -9.81 3.85 -5.71
C HIS A 318 -9.00 4.78 -6.60
N GLY A 319 -9.38 4.91 -7.87
CA GLY A 319 -8.70 5.82 -8.80
C GLY A 319 -7.22 5.51 -9.01
N ASN A 320 -6.76 4.28 -8.73
CA ASN A 320 -5.37 3.89 -8.94
C ASN A 320 -5.17 3.31 -10.35
N VAL A 321 -3.96 3.49 -10.90
CA VAL A 321 -3.57 2.98 -12.21
C VAL A 321 -2.50 1.90 -12.06
N PHE A 322 -2.77 0.70 -12.54
CA PHE A 322 -1.86 -0.45 -12.52
C PHE A 322 -1.44 -0.82 -13.95
N LEU A 323 -0.16 -0.63 -14.28
CA LEU A 323 0.42 -0.86 -15.60
C LEU A 323 1.47 -1.97 -15.50
N GLY A 324 1.11 -3.19 -15.89
CA GLY A 324 1.97 -4.36 -15.75
C GLY A 324 3.13 -4.42 -16.74
N GLY A 325 2.96 -3.83 -17.92
CA GLY A 325 3.98 -3.88 -18.99
C GLY A 325 4.38 -5.30 -19.39
N GLY A 326 3.55 -6.31 -19.11
CA GLY A 326 3.85 -7.73 -19.34
C GLY A 326 4.89 -8.34 -18.39
N LYS A 327 5.33 -7.60 -17.35
CA LYS A 327 6.30 -8.12 -16.36
C LYS A 327 5.63 -9.16 -15.46
N ALA A 328 6.32 -10.28 -15.23
CA ALA A 328 5.86 -11.38 -14.37
C ALA A 328 5.51 -10.91 -12.95
N GLY A 329 4.40 -11.42 -12.42
CA GLY A 329 4.01 -11.18 -11.02
C GLY A 329 3.41 -9.82 -10.73
N THR A 330 3.22 -8.97 -11.76
CA THR A 330 2.48 -7.70 -11.64
C THR A 330 1.02 -7.98 -11.31
N GLY A 331 0.55 -7.44 -10.20
CA GLY A 331 -0.82 -7.57 -9.70
C GLY A 331 -1.47 -6.23 -9.46
N GLY A 332 -2.71 -6.27 -8.99
CA GLY A 332 -3.50 -5.05 -8.73
C GLY A 332 -3.92 -4.96 -7.27
N VAL A 333 -5.12 -5.41 -6.94
CA VAL A 333 -5.71 -5.31 -5.60
C VAL A 333 -6.01 -6.70 -5.02
N ARG A 334 -5.68 -6.94 -3.75
CA ARG A 334 -6.03 -8.16 -3.00
C ARG A 334 -6.74 -7.83 -1.69
N LEU A 335 -7.83 -8.53 -1.41
CA LEU A 335 -8.72 -8.24 -0.28
C LEU A 335 -8.79 -9.38 0.75
N TYR A 336 -8.82 -8.98 2.02
CA TYR A 336 -9.25 -9.74 3.19
C TYR A 336 -10.11 -8.82 4.08
N GLY A 337 -10.80 -9.38 5.07
CA GLY A 337 -11.59 -8.61 6.04
C GLY A 337 -12.83 -7.95 5.45
N ASP A 338 -13.40 -7.02 6.21
CA ASP A 338 -14.77 -6.58 6.04
C ASP A 338 -14.87 -5.21 5.36
N ASP A 339 -15.97 -5.01 4.61
CA ASP A 339 -16.46 -3.70 4.15
C ASP A 339 -15.45 -2.91 3.29
N GLN A 340 -14.56 -3.61 2.59
CA GLN A 340 -13.61 -2.99 1.65
C GLN A 340 -14.34 -2.33 0.48
N ARG A 341 -13.89 -1.16 0.05
CA ARG A 341 -14.39 -0.47 -1.16
C ARG A 341 -13.30 -0.38 -2.21
N VAL A 342 -13.58 -0.88 -3.41
CA VAL A 342 -12.64 -0.85 -4.55
C VAL A 342 -13.34 -0.25 -5.76
N HIS A 343 -12.97 0.96 -6.18
CA HIS A 343 -13.67 1.61 -7.28
C HIS A 343 -12.81 2.50 -8.17
N ASP A 344 -13.23 2.74 -9.40
CA ASP A 344 -12.54 3.61 -10.35
C ASP A 344 -11.07 3.27 -10.58
N ASN A 345 -10.63 2.03 -10.30
CA ASN A 345 -9.25 1.62 -10.58
C ASN A 345 -9.12 1.09 -12.01
N TYR A 346 -7.95 1.31 -12.59
CA TYR A 346 -7.60 0.85 -13.93
C TYR A 346 -6.46 -0.18 -13.88
N PHE A 347 -6.67 -1.34 -14.50
CA PHE A 347 -5.74 -2.46 -14.49
C PHE A 347 -5.40 -2.90 -15.92
N GLU A 348 -4.14 -2.77 -16.33
CA GLU A 348 -3.71 -3.11 -17.68
C GLU A 348 -2.46 -3.99 -17.73
N GLY A 349 -2.54 -5.07 -18.51
CA GLY A 349 -1.39 -5.88 -18.88
C GLY A 349 -0.69 -6.53 -17.68
N LEU A 350 -1.44 -6.76 -16.59
CA LEU A 350 -0.97 -7.46 -15.39
C LEU A 350 -0.89 -8.95 -15.65
N THR A 351 0.18 -9.59 -15.15
CA THR A 351 0.47 -11.01 -15.44
C THR A 351 0.36 -11.93 -14.23
N GLY A 352 0.15 -11.38 -13.04
CA GLY A 352 -0.05 -12.16 -11.82
C GLY A 352 -1.39 -12.88 -11.79
N SER A 353 -1.49 -13.86 -10.89
CA SER A 353 -2.67 -14.70 -10.65
C SER A 353 -2.70 -15.14 -9.18
N GLY A 354 -3.85 -15.64 -8.69
CA GLY A 354 -4.02 -15.99 -7.28
C GLY A 354 -3.68 -14.81 -6.37
N TYR A 355 -2.58 -14.92 -5.62
CA TYR A 355 -2.11 -13.87 -4.71
C TYR A 355 -1.82 -12.52 -5.38
N THR A 356 -1.55 -12.49 -6.68
CA THR A 356 -1.25 -11.26 -7.44
C THR A 356 -2.12 -11.10 -8.68
N ALA A 357 -3.35 -11.64 -8.68
CA ALA A 357 -4.33 -11.32 -9.74
C ALA A 357 -4.57 -9.79 -9.83
N ALA A 358 -5.13 -9.31 -10.95
CA ALA A 358 -5.47 -7.91 -11.10
C ALA A 358 -6.47 -7.46 -10.02
N LEU A 359 -7.49 -8.28 -9.75
CA LEU A 359 -8.30 -8.21 -8.56
C LEU A 359 -8.47 -9.61 -7.95
N GLN A 360 -8.03 -9.76 -6.71
CA GLN A 360 -8.24 -10.95 -5.88
C GLN A 360 -9.18 -10.63 -4.71
N VAL A 361 -10.41 -11.15 -4.76
CA VAL A 361 -11.28 -11.19 -3.58
C VAL A 361 -11.07 -12.54 -2.94
N ASP A 362 -10.17 -12.59 -1.96
CA ASP A 362 -9.65 -13.87 -1.51
C ASP A 362 -10.61 -14.60 -0.55
N GLY A 363 -10.37 -15.90 -0.39
CA GLY A 363 -11.01 -16.66 0.68
C GLY A 363 -10.44 -16.34 2.06
N GLY A 364 -10.92 -17.05 3.07
CA GLY A 364 -10.40 -16.97 4.44
C GLY A 364 -9.94 -18.32 4.98
N ASP A 365 -8.92 -18.33 5.85
CA ASP A 365 -8.61 -19.47 6.71
C ASP A 365 -9.34 -19.38 8.06
N VAL A 366 -9.87 -18.20 8.40
CA VAL A 366 -10.71 -17.95 9.58
C VAL A 366 -11.92 -17.09 9.22
N ASP A 367 -13.00 -17.27 9.97
CA ASP A 367 -14.25 -16.53 9.84
C ASP A 367 -14.85 -16.29 11.24
N GLY A 368 -15.12 -15.04 11.60
CA GLY A 368 -15.65 -14.60 12.90
C GLY A 368 -14.71 -14.74 14.12
N SER A 369 -13.79 -15.72 14.14
CA SER A 369 -12.79 -15.88 15.20
C SER A 369 -11.50 -16.51 14.68
N GLY A 370 -10.36 -16.07 15.18
CA GLY A 370 -9.06 -16.54 14.72
C GLY A 370 -7.89 -15.71 15.22
N ALA A 371 -6.67 -16.12 14.87
CA ALA A 371 -5.49 -15.30 15.15
C ALA A 371 -5.52 -14.01 14.30
N THR A 372 -4.98 -12.91 14.83
CA THR A 372 -4.90 -11.66 14.07
C THR A 372 -3.92 -11.72 12.88
N SER A 373 -3.04 -12.71 12.86
CA SER A 373 -2.15 -12.98 11.72
C SER A 373 -2.78 -13.80 10.59
N ALA A 374 -3.97 -14.36 10.82
CA ALA A 374 -4.68 -15.21 9.87
C ALA A 374 -5.17 -14.41 8.63
N HIS A 375 -5.74 -15.12 7.66
CA HIS A 375 -6.39 -14.55 6.48
C HIS A 375 -7.89 -14.56 6.72
N TRP A 376 -8.40 -13.40 7.13
CA TRP A 376 -9.79 -13.26 7.49
C TRP A 376 -10.65 -13.21 6.23
N ARG A 377 -11.71 -14.01 6.23
CA ARG A 377 -12.68 -14.08 5.14
C ARG A 377 -13.12 -12.67 4.73
N VAL A 378 -13.21 -12.44 3.43
CA VAL A 378 -13.77 -11.19 2.91
C VAL A 378 -15.29 -11.18 3.12
N HIS A 379 -15.81 -10.12 3.74
CA HIS A 379 -17.25 -9.86 3.85
C HIS A 379 -17.61 -8.49 3.30
N ARG A 380 -18.76 -8.39 2.61
CA ARG A 380 -19.39 -7.11 2.24
C ARG A 380 -18.50 -6.17 1.43
N ALA A 381 -17.54 -6.72 0.69
CA ALA A 381 -16.71 -5.92 -0.20
C ALA A 381 -17.55 -5.34 -1.35
N THR A 382 -17.42 -4.03 -1.60
CA THR A 382 -18.11 -3.33 -2.68
C THR A 382 -17.11 -2.91 -3.74
N ILE A 383 -17.20 -3.52 -4.92
CA ILE A 383 -16.22 -3.41 -5.99
C ILE A 383 -16.93 -2.91 -7.26
N VAL A 384 -16.75 -1.63 -7.58
CA VAL A 384 -17.56 -0.95 -8.60
C VAL A 384 -16.79 -0.05 -9.53
N HIS A 385 -17.24 0.10 -10.78
CA HIS A 385 -16.64 1.06 -11.71
C HIS A 385 -15.14 0.85 -11.95
N ASN A 386 -14.61 -0.38 -11.89
CA ASN A 386 -13.21 -0.63 -12.25
C ASN A 386 -13.10 -1.04 -13.72
N THR A 387 -11.96 -0.76 -14.35
CA THR A 387 -11.65 -1.16 -15.74
C THR A 387 -10.45 -2.09 -15.79
N PHE A 388 -10.62 -3.26 -16.39
CA PHE A 388 -9.59 -4.29 -16.55
C PHE A 388 -9.36 -4.55 -18.04
N VAL A 389 -8.11 -4.44 -18.50
CA VAL A 389 -7.75 -4.62 -19.90
C VAL A 389 -6.53 -5.53 -20.05
N ASP A 390 -6.71 -6.64 -20.76
CA ASP A 390 -5.64 -7.55 -21.18
C ASP A 390 -4.76 -8.07 -20.03
N ASN A 391 -5.37 -8.31 -18.86
CA ASN A 391 -4.71 -8.99 -17.75
C ASN A 391 -4.81 -10.51 -17.92
N VAL A 392 -3.81 -11.24 -17.41
CA VAL A 392 -3.81 -12.72 -17.41
C VAL A 392 -4.92 -13.27 -16.52
N SER A 393 -5.06 -12.70 -15.32
CA SER A 393 -6.16 -12.94 -14.37
C SER A 393 -6.81 -11.60 -14.02
N ASN A 394 -8.06 -11.39 -14.47
CA ASN A 394 -8.78 -10.13 -14.24
C ASN A 394 -9.42 -10.09 -12.86
N VAL A 395 -10.49 -10.87 -12.65
CA VAL A 395 -11.19 -10.96 -11.36
C VAL A 395 -11.17 -12.40 -10.87
N GLU A 396 -10.54 -12.65 -9.74
CA GLU A 396 -10.52 -13.95 -9.07
C GLU A 396 -11.29 -13.88 -7.73
N LEU A 397 -12.19 -14.84 -7.52
CA LEU A 397 -13.01 -14.97 -6.31
C LEU A 397 -12.66 -16.27 -5.59
N GLY A 398 -12.24 -16.15 -4.33
CA GLY A 398 -12.04 -17.29 -3.44
C GLY A 398 -10.91 -18.23 -3.86
N ALA A 399 -9.85 -17.74 -4.50
CA ALA A 399 -8.77 -18.61 -5.00
C ALA A 399 -8.04 -19.38 -3.89
N ASN A 400 -7.85 -18.78 -2.71
CA ASN A 400 -7.08 -19.38 -1.61
C ASN A 400 -7.96 -19.74 -0.39
N TYR A 401 -7.38 -20.53 0.53
CA TYR A 401 -7.96 -20.93 1.83
C TYR A 401 -9.27 -21.70 1.77
N VAL A 402 -9.96 -21.89 2.91
CA VAL A 402 -11.10 -22.82 3.05
C VAL A 402 -12.45 -22.13 2.89
N TYR A 403 -12.62 -20.94 3.45
CA TYR A 403 -13.86 -20.18 3.37
C TYR A 403 -13.92 -19.39 2.04
N PRO A 404 -15.03 -19.43 1.28
CA PRO A 404 -15.23 -18.53 0.15
C PRO A 404 -15.47 -17.10 0.65
N PRO A 405 -15.34 -16.05 -0.18
CA PRO A 405 -15.81 -14.71 0.17
C PRO A 405 -17.33 -14.70 0.49
N ALA A 406 -17.82 -13.66 1.16
CA ALA A 406 -19.24 -13.47 1.46
C ALA A 406 -19.74 -12.05 1.16
N ASP A 407 -21.00 -11.93 0.74
CA ASP A 407 -21.75 -10.70 0.52
C ASP A 407 -21.02 -9.69 -0.39
N VAL A 408 -20.25 -10.19 -1.36
CA VAL A 408 -19.45 -9.37 -2.28
C VAL A 408 -20.35 -8.78 -3.35
N THR A 409 -20.21 -7.48 -3.61
CA THR A 409 -20.83 -6.81 -4.76
C THR A 409 -19.79 -6.50 -5.82
N LEU A 410 -19.97 -7.05 -7.02
CA LEU A 410 -19.26 -6.66 -8.24
C LEU A 410 -20.27 -5.97 -9.17
N ALA A 411 -20.16 -4.65 -9.32
CA ALA A 411 -21.07 -3.90 -10.18
C ALA A 411 -20.41 -2.86 -11.07
N ASN A 412 -20.98 -2.63 -12.25
CA ASN A 412 -20.54 -1.58 -13.16
C ASN A 412 -19.04 -1.64 -13.54
N ASN A 413 -18.41 -2.83 -13.54
CA ASN A 413 -17.01 -2.98 -13.96
C ASN A 413 -16.93 -3.29 -15.46
N VAL A 414 -15.87 -2.83 -16.13
CA VAL A 414 -15.50 -3.23 -17.50
C VAL A 414 -14.36 -4.23 -17.44
N VAL A 415 -14.53 -5.40 -18.06
CA VAL A 415 -13.49 -6.45 -18.13
C VAL A 415 -13.28 -6.88 -19.58
N VAL A 416 -12.12 -6.57 -20.14
CA VAL A 416 -11.72 -6.94 -21.51
C VAL A 416 -10.48 -7.82 -21.43
N GLY A 417 -10.49 -8.96 -22.13
CA GLY A 417 -9.31 -9.81 -22.16
C GLY A 417 -9.40 -10.93 -23.18
N SER A 418 -8.22 -11.42 -23.59
CA SER A 418 -8.07 -12.40 -24.66
C SER A 418 -7.65 -13.81 -24.19
N THR A 419 -7.38 -13.96 -22.88
CA THR A 419 -6.94 -15.22 -22.26
C THR A 419 -7.76 -15.59 -21.03
N GLY A 420 -7.91 -16.90 -20.78
CA GLY A 420 -8.41 -17.43 -19.51
C GLY A 420 -9.89 -17.14 -19.24
N ARG A 421 -10.21 -16.99 -17.95
CA ARG A 421 -11.54 -16.61 -17.46
C ARG A 421 -11.49 -15.13 -17.08
N LEU A 422 -12.42 -14.32 -17.59
CA LEU A 422 -12.51 -12.91 -17.18
C LEU A 422 -12.95 -12.78 -15.71
N PHE A 423 -13.89 -13.61 -15.29
CA PHE A 423 -14.28 -13.80 -13.90
C PHE A 423 -14.00 -15.25 -13.53
N ALA A 424 -13.07 -15.47 -12.61
CA ALA A 424 -12.66 -16.76 -12.16
C ALA A 424 -13.18 -17.00 -10.73
N GLU A 425 -14.36 -17.61 -10.63
CA GLU A 425 -14.85 -18.10 -9.35
C GLU A 425 -14.22 -19.47 -9.07
N HIS A 426 -13.43 -19.54 -8.00
CA HIS A 426 -12.74 -20.77 -7.57
C HIS A 426 -13.53 -21.53 -6.50
N LYS A 427 -14.26 -20.78 -5.68
CA LYS A 427 -15.24 -21.30 -4.73
C LYS A 427 -16.49 -20.45 -4.86
N GLU A 428 -17.65 -21.10 -4.78
CA GLU A 428 -18.94 -20.42 -4.79
C GLU A 428 -18.98 -19.36 -3.69
N THR A 429 -19.10 -18.10 -4.10
CA THR A 429 -19.12 -16.95 -3.23
C THR A 429 -20.49 -16.85 -2.58
N ASP A 430 -20.52 -16.80 -1.26
CA ASP A 430 -21.75 -16.73 -0.48
C ASP A 430 -22.39 -15.35 -0.65
N GLY A 431 -23.59 -15.26 -1.22
CA GLY A 431 -24.26 -13.96 -1.41
C GLY A 431 -23.61 -13.04 -2.46
N LEU A 432 -22.96 -13.58 -3.51
CA LEU A 432 -22.40 -12.77 -4.59
C LEU A 432 -23.48 -11.96 -5.33
N THR A 433 -23.29 -10.64 -5.40
CA THR A 433 -24.10 -9.73 -6.20
C THR A 433 -23.34 -9.29 -7.45
N LEU A 434 -23.86 -9.65 -8.61
CA LEU A 434 -23.39 -9.18 -9.93
C LEU A 434 -24.43 -8.20 -10.51
N ALA A 435 -24.03 -6.99 -10.91
CA ALA A 435 -24.95 -6.01 -11.51
C ALA A 435 -24.29 -5.08 -12.53
N GLY A 436 -24.85 -4.93 -13.73
CA GLY A 436 -24.43 -3.90 -14.69
C GLY A 436 -22.99 -4.00 -15.22
N ASN A 437 -22.26 -5.09 -14.96
CA ASN A 437 -20.90 -5.25 -15.46
C ASN A 437 -20.92 -5.45 -16.99
N ILE A 438 -19.83 -5.06 -17.65
CA ILE A 438 -19.59 -5.36 -19.06
C ILE A 438 -18.34 -6.23 -19.17
N ALA A 439 -18.46 -7.33 -19.88
CA ALA A 439 -17.36 -8.24 -20.15
C ALA A 439 -17.19 -8.43 -21.65
N TYR A 440 -15.96 -8.39 -22.14
CA TYR A 440 -15.64 -8.67 -23.53
C TYR A 440 -14.54 -9.73 -23.65
N PRO A 441 -14.91 -11.03 -23.56
CA PRO A 441 -13.97 -12.10 -23.82
C PRO A 441 -13.65 -12.15 -25.31
N GLN A 442 -12.37 -11.98 -25.64
CA GLN A 442 -11.84 -12.06 -26.99
C GLN A 442 -11.03 -13.35 -27.18
N GLY A 443 -10.82 -13.75 -28.43
CA GLY A 443 -9.96 -14.89 -28.76
C GLY A 443 -10.38 -16.18 -28.03
N GLY A 444 -9.49 -16.70 -27.17
CA GLY A 444 -9.72 -17.90 -26.38
C GLY A 444 -10.26 -17.65 -24.97
N ALA A 445 -10.50 -16.39 -24.58
CA ALA A 445 -11.07 -16.08 -23.28
C ALA A 445 -12.52 -16.55 -23.17
N THR A 446 -12.95 -16.75 -21.92
CA THR A 446 -14.34 -17.04 -21.57
C THR A 446 -14.79 -16.11 -20.45
N LEU A 447 -16.11 -15.96 -20.28
CA LEU A 447 -16.65 -15.17 -19.17
C LEU A 447 -16.21 -15.74 -17.82
N GLY A 448 -16.30 -17.07 -17.65
CA GLY A 448 -15.75 -17.79 -16.50
C GLY A 448 -16.67 -17.91 -15.27
N ILE A 449 -17.81 -17.23 -15.27
CA ILE A 449 -18.90 -17.34 -14.29
C ILE A 449 -20.25 -17.37 -15.02
N GLU A 450 -21.27 -17.97 -14.41
CA GLU A 450 -22.64 -17.91 -14.92
C GLU A 450 -23.29 -16.58 -14.52
N ALA A 451 -23.82 -15.84 -15.50
CA ALA A 451 -24.45 -14.56 -15.25
C ALA A 451 -25.55 -14.26 -16.29
N GLN A 452 -26.62 -13.61 -15.84
CA GLN A 452 -27.67 -13.07 -16.70
C GLN A 452 -27.23 -11.74 -17.33
N PRO A 453 -27.82 -11.30 -18.46
CA PRO A 453 -27.42 -10.07 -19.14
C PRO A 453 -27.47 -8.79 -18.30
N GLY A 454 -28.38 -8.70 -17.32
CA GLY A 454 -28.44 -7.56 -16.38
C GLY A 454 -27.37 -7.60 -15.27
N GLN A 455 -26.74 -8.76 -15.08
CA GLN A 455 -25.65 -8.97 -14.12
C GLN A 455 -24.29 -8.72 -14.79
N ILE A 456 -24.08 -9.38 -15.94
CA ILE A 456 -22.94 -9.15 -16.83
C ILE A 456 -23.44 -9.14 -18.27
N ARG A 457 -23.28 -8.00 -18.96
CA ARG A 457 -23.53 -7.90 -20.40
C ARG A 457 -22.26 -8.25 -21.17
N VAL A 458 -22.32 -9.29 -21.99
CA VAL A 458 -21.23 -9.66 -22.89
C VAL A 458 -21.28 -8.78 -24.15
N ALA A 459 -20.47 -7.74 -24.21
CA ALA A 459 -20.44 -6.78 -25.32
C ALA A 459 -19.08 -6.07 -25.39
N ASP A 460 -18.67 -5.67 -26.59
CA ASP A 460 -17.49 -4.82 -26.80
C ASP A 460 -17.74 -3.41 -26.22
N PRO A 461 -17.00 -2.95 -25.20
CA PRO A 461 -17.15 -1.60 -24.66
C PRO A 461 -16.67 -0.49 -25.61
N LEU A 462 -16.04 -0.84 -26.74
CA LEU A 462 -15.48 0.07 -27.74
C LEU A 462 -14.35 0.96 -27.21
N LEU A 463 -13.52 0.45 -26.30
CA LEU A 463 -12.40 1.21 -25.72
C LEU A 463 -11.43 1.73 -26.80
N VAL A 464 -10.89 2.93 -26.58
CA VAL A 464 -9.90 3.59 -27.45
C VAL A 464 -8.70 4.07 -26.66
N ARG A 465 -7.51 4.03 -27.27
CA ARG A 465 -6.30 4.58 -26.63
C ARG A 465 -6.33 6.11 -26.60
N SER A 466 -6.23 6.68 -25.41
CA SER A 466 -6.07 8.13 -25.18
C SER A 466 -5.36 8.37 -23.85
N GLY A 467 -4.43 9.34 -23.78
CA GLY A 467 -3.69 9.64 -22.56
C GLY A 467 -2.87 8.45 -22.01
N GLY A 468 -2.44 7.53 -22.88
CA GLY A 468 -1.73 6.31 -22.47
C GLY A 468 -2.63 5.18 -21.95
N LEU A 469 -3.92 5.41 -21.71
CA LEU A 469 -4.87 4.41 -21.20
C LEU A 469 -5.90 4.00 -22.27
N TRP A 470 -6.62 2.90 -22.02
CA TRP A 470 -7.84 2.54 -22.75
C TRP A 470 -9.05 3.24 -22.12
N ARG A 471 -9.63 4.16 -22.88
CA ARG A 471 -10.73 5.05 -22.46
C ARG A 471 -12.03 4.69 -23.14
N LEU A 472 -13.13 5.06 -22.51
CA LEU A 472 -14.45 4.95 -23.11
C LEU A 472 -14.60 5.93 -24.27
N ARG A 473 -15.51 5.57 -25.16
CA ARG A 473 -16.15 6.44 -26.15
C ARG A 473 -17.62 6.06 -26.18
N GLN A 474 -18.40 6.85 -26.87
CA GLN A 474 -19.80 6.53 -27.18
C GLN A 474 -19.94 5.06 -27.60
N GLY A 475 -20.71 4.32 -26.81
CA GLY A 475 -20.70 2.86 -26.84
C GLY A 475 -21.52 2.25 -25.70
N PRO A 476 -21.47 0.92 -25.54
CA PRO A 476 -22.36 0.22 -24.63
C PRO A 476 -22.18 0.62 -23.17
N ALA A 477 -20.98 1.00 -22.74
CA ALA A 477 -20.70 1.36 -21.35
C ALA A 477 -21.21 2.74 -20.93
N VAL A 478 -21.57 3.60 -21.88
CA VAL A 478 -21.99 4.97 -21.61
C VAL A 478 -23.41 5.01 -21.05
N ASP A 479 -23.63 5.80 -19.99
CA ASP A 479 -24.90 5.98 -19.28
C ASP A 479 -25.55 4.67 -18.81
N ALA A 480 -24.74 3.63 -18.62
CA ALA A 480 -25.22 2.24 -18.49
C ALA A 480 -25.03 1.65 -17.08
N ALA A 481 -24.43 2.38 -16.15
CA ALA A 481 -24.27 1.91 -14.78
C ALA A 481 -25.63 1.75 -14.09
N VAL A 482 -25.69 0.78 -13.18
CA VAL A 482 -26.89 0.47 -12.39
C VAL A 482 -26.63 0.63 -10.90
N GLY A 483 -27.70 0.82 -10.13
CA GLY A 483 -27.61 1.06 -8.69
C GLY A 483 -27.14 2.47 -8.37
N THR A 484 -26.86 2.72 -7.10
CA THR A 484 -26.36 4.02 -6.63
C THR A 484 -25.27 3.78 -5.61
N TYR A 485 -24.12 4.39 -5.84
CA TYR A 485 -22.93 4.28 -4.99
C TYR A 485 -22.48 5.68 -4.59
N PRO A 486 -23.03 6.27 -3.50
CA PRO A 486 -22.82 7.69 -3.16
C PRO A 486 -21.37 8.08 -2.86
N PHE A 487 -20.48 7.11 -2.66
CA PHE A 487 -19.04 7.33 -2.46
C PHE A 487 -18.26 7.40 -3.78
N VAL A 488 -18.89 7.10 -4.92
CA VAL A 488 -18.33 7.24 -6.27
C VAL A 488 -18.85 8.56 -6.85
N VAL A 489 -18.05 9.63 -6.74
CA VAL A 489 -18.46 11.00 -7.10
C VAL A 489 -17.77 11.54 -8.35
N GLU A 490 -16.63 10.97 -8.70
CA GLU A 490 -15.80 11.32 -9.84
C GLU A 490 -15.18 10.04 -10.41
N ASP A 491 -14.71 10.10 -11.64
CA ASP A 491 -14.03 9.00 -12.31
C ASP A 491 -12.50 9.02 -12.05
N LEU A 492 -11.78 8.13 -12.73
CA LEU A 492 -10.31 8.03 -12.68
C LEU A 492 -9.60 9.35 -13.00
N ASP A 493 -10.19 10.17 -13.88
CA ASP A 493 -9.60 11.42 -14.38
C ASP A 493 -9.95 12.62 -13.51
N GLY A 494 -10.77 12.43 -12.47
CA GLY A 494 -11.31 13.52 -11.66
C GLY A 494 -12.47 14.26 -12.33
N GLN A 495 -13.10 13.64 -13.33
CA GLN A 495 -14.31 14.15 -13.96
C GLN A 495 -15.53 13.74 -13.14
N PRO A 496 -16.47 14.66 -12.87
CA PRO A 496 -17.64 14.34 -12.06
C PRO A 496 -18.53 13.32 -12.79
N ARG A 497 -19.02 12.33 -12.04
CA ARG A 497 -20.05 11.42 -12.53
C ARG A 497 -21.43 12.06 -12.43
N ASP A 498 -22.24 11.92 -13.48
CA ASP A 498 -23.57 12.54 -13.51
C ASP A 498 -24.69 11.60 -12.97
N GLN A 499 -25.95 11.85 -13.32
CA GLN A 499 -27.08 11.01 -12.88
C GLN A 499 -27.17 9.67 -13.62
N HIS A 500 -26.41 9.50 -14.70
CA HIS A 500 -26.31 8.31 -15.52
C HIS A 500 -24.83 7.96 -15.67
N PRO A 501 -24.16 7.49 -14.61
CA PRO A 501 -22.74 7.20 -14.69
C PRO A 501 -22.43 6.08 -15.70
N ASP A 502 -21.20 6.11 -16.21
CA ASP A 502 -20.68 5.09 -17.10
C ASP A 502 -20.23 3.83 -16.35
N VAL A 503 -20.24 2.69 -17.04
CA VAL A 503 -19.66 1.43 -16.56
C VAL A 503 -18.14 1.46 -16.76
N GLY A 504 -17.37 1.15 -15.72
CA GLY A 504 -15.91 1.21 -15.72
C GLY A 504 -15.37 2.48 -15.05
N ALA A 505 -14.04 2.60 -15.04
CA ALA A 505 -13.31 3.63 -14.28
C ALA A 505 -13.32 5.02 -14.93
N ASP A 506 -13.78 5.11 -16.16
CA ASP A 506 -13.79 6.32 -16.99
C ASP A 506 -15.24 6.81 -17.12
N GLU A 507 -15.44 8.12 -17.18
CA GLU A 507 -16.69 8.77 -17.55
C GLU A 507 -16.50 9.50 -18.89
N VAL A 508 -17.36 9.28 -19.87
CA VAL A 508 -17.34 10.03 -21.13
C VAL A 508 -17.81 11.47 -20.85
N SER A 509 -16.85 12.31 -20.50
CA SER A 509 -17.08 13.70 -20.14
C SER A 509 -16.38 14.69 -21.08
N SER A 510 -16.87 15.93 -21.04
CA SER A 510 -16.17 17.10 -21.60
C SER A 510 -15.46 17.94 -20.54
N ALA A 511 -15.56 17.54 -19.26
CA ALA A 511 -14.79 18.15 -18.18
C ALA A 511 -13.28 17.95 -18.40
N PRO A 512 -12.42 18.84 -17.89
CA PRO A 512 -10.99 18.64 -17.98
C PRO A 512 -10.55 17.34 -17.29
N VAL A 513 -9.62 16.63 -17.88
CA VAL A 513 -8.86 15.57 -17.19
C VAL A 513 -7.95 16.25 -16.17
N LEU A 514 -8.08 15.89 -14.90
CA LEU A 514 -7.31 16.46 -13.79
C LEU A 514 -6.20 15.51 -13.31
N ARG A 515 -6.26 14.23 -13.72
CA ARG A 515 -5.37 13.17 -13.28
C ARG A 515 -4.95 12.31 -14.47
N ASP A 516 -3.65 12.13 -14.60
CA ASP A 516 -3.03 11.22 -15.56
C ASP A 516 -2.20 10.17 -14.80
N PRO A 517 -1.87 9.02 -15.42
CA PRO A 517 -0.89 8.10 -14.86
C PRO A 517 0.42 8.84 -14.55
N LEU A 518 0.91 8.69 -13.33
CA LEU A 518 2.09 9.42 -12.87
C LEU A 518 3.34 8.93 -13.59
N GLU A 519 4.18 9.89 -13.92
CA GLU A 519 5.53 9.73 -14.43
C GLU A 519 6.55 10.24 -13.39
N PRO A 520 7.84 9.88 -13.49
CA PRO A 520 8.86 10.36 -12.56
C PRO A 520 8.98 11.88 -12.42
N SER A 521 8.47 12.66 -13.38
CA SER A 521 8.41 14.13 -13.32
C SER A 521 7.37 14.67 -12.34
N ASP A 522 6.35 13.88 -12.02
CA ASP A 522 5.17 14.32 -11.24
C ASP A 522 5.35 14.07 -9.74
N VAL A 523 6.43 13.36 -9.38
CA VAL A 523 6.72 12.90 -8.03
C VAL A 523 8.18 13.15 -7.62
N GLY A 524 8.46 12.95 -6.35
CA GLY A 524 9.81 13.02 -5.82
C GLY A 524 10.36 14.45 -5.68
N PRO A 525 11.65 14.60 -5.35
CA PRO A 525 12.16 15.86 -4.79
C PRO A 525 12.13 17.06 -5.72
N LEU A 526 12.03 16.81 -7.04
CA LEU A 526 12.08 17.83 -8.08
C LEU A 526 10.70 18.21 -8.64
N ALA A 527 9.65 17.45 -8.35
CA ALA A 527 8.32 17.76 -8.86
C ALA A 527 7.82 19.11 -8.31
N ASP A 528 7.14 19.88 -9.15
CA ASP A 528 6.56 21.20 -8.85
C ASP A 528 7.55 22.27 -8.31
N LEU A 529 8.83 22.24 -8.70
CA LEU A 529 9.83 23.29 -8.37
C LEU A 529 10.04 24.34 -9.46
#